data_AF-A0A2D7I723-F1
#
_entry.id   AF-A0A2D7I723-F1
#
_cell.length_a   1.000
_cell.length_b   1.000
_cell.length_c   1.000
_cell.angle_alpha   90.00
_cell.angle_beta   90.00
_cell.angle_gamma   90.00
#
_symmetry.space_group_name_H-M   'P 1'
#
loop_
_entity.id
_entity.type
_entity.pdbx_description
1 polymer ?
#
loop_
_entity_poly.entity_id
_entity_poly.type
_entity_poly.pdbx_seq_one_letter_code
_entity_poly.pdbx_strand_id
1 'polypeptide(L)'
;MKILLRLNLAALLLLPAVVSAENWSSLEEGTAIYGRIVKVKNTTSTDTCKKVADKYGAVAFSIDEKKGKCNVMKSVRSSVTKEGFTSRRKAVN
;
A
#
# COMPACT_ATOMS: atom_id res chain seq x y z
N MET A 1 -15.23 32.56 -53.97
CA MET A 1 -13.90 32.27 -53.41
C MET A 1 -13.80 32.87 -52.01
N LYS A 2 -13.68 32.03 -50.98
CA LYS A 2 -12.76 32.17 -49.82
C LYS A 2 -13.13 31.10 -48.78
N ILE A 3 -12.37 30.03 -48.86
CA ILE A 3 -12.22 28.94 -47.89
C ILE A 3 -11.79 29.53 -46.55
N LEU A 4 -12.50 29.27 -45.45
CA LEU A 4 -11.95 29.25 -44.08
C LEU A 4 -12.79 28.26 -43.27
N LEU A 5 -12.38 27.00 -43.27
CA LEU A 5 -11.57 26.34 -42.24
C LEU A 5 -12.43 25.75 -41.11
N ARG A 6 -12.54 24.43 -41.16
CA ARG A 6 -13.05 23.54 -40.12
C ARG A 6 -12.25 23.78 -38.84
N LEU A 7 -12.91 24.14 -37.73
CA LEU A 7 -12.31 24.00 -36.40
C LEU A 7 -13.03 22.87 -35.66
N ASN A 8 -12.41 21.68 -35.74
CA ASN A 8 -12.61 20.61 -34.78
C ASN A 8 -12.17 21.14 -33.40
N LEU A 9 -13.11 21.26 -32.46
CA LEU A 9 -12.80 21.49 -31.06
C LEU A 9 -13.42 20.36 -30.23
N ALA A 10 -12.96 19.14 -30.51
CA ALA A 10 -13.12 18.04 -29.57
C ALA A 10 -12.23 18.37 -28.35
N ALA A 11 -12.83 19.00 -27.34
CA ALA A 11 -12.23 19.19 -26.04
C ALA A 11 -12.04 17.80 -25.39
N LEU A 12 -10.89 17.20 -25.65
CA LEU A 12 -10.47 15.97 -24.98
C LEU A 12 -10.20 16.33 -23.52
N LEU A 13 -11.13 15.98 -22.64
CA LEU A 13 -11.02 16.10 -21.20
C LEU A 13 -9.79 15.31 -20.73
N LEU A 14 -8.65 15.99 -20.59
CA LEU A 14 -7.52 15.51 -19.82
C LEU A 14 -7.93 15.54 -18.34
N LEU A 15 -8.57 14.47 -17.89
CA LEU A 15 -8.67 14.19 -16.45
C LEU A 15 -7.24 14.08 -15.92
N PRO A 16 -6.84 14.87 -14.90
CA PRO A 16 -5.61 14.59 -14.20
C PRO A 16 -5.79 13.22 -13.54
N ALA A 17 -5.08 12.21 -14.05
CA ALA A 17 -4.90 10.97 -13.33
C ALA A 17 -4.18 11.33 -12.03
N VAL A 18 -4.94 11.46 -10.94
CA VAL A 18 -4.38 11.53 -9.59
C VAL A 18 -3.74 10.18 -9.31
N VAL A 19 -2.50 10.02 -9.78
CA VAL A 19 -1.61 8.96 -9.33
C VAL A 19 -1.38 9.24 -7.86
N SER A 20 -2.23 8.65 -7.02
CA SER A 20 -2.03 8.64 -5.57
C SER A 20 -0.70 7.95 -5.34
N ALA A 21 0.34 8.72 -5.02
CA ALA A 21 1.64 8.20 -4.69
C ALA A 21 1.45 7.11 -3.62
N GLU A 22 1.69 5.86 -4.00
CA GLU A 22 1.50 4.74 -3.11
C GLU A 22 2.58 4.84 -2.04
N ASN A 23 2.23 5.32 -0.84
CA ASN A 23 3.15 5.57 0.27
C ASN A 23 3.67 4.27 0.92
N TRP A 24 3.65 3.16 0.19
CA TRP A 24 3.98 1.82 0.64
C TRP A 24 5.06 1.23 -0.26
N SER A 25 6.12 0.68 0.33
CA SER A 25 7.19 -0.03 -0.38
C SER A 25 6.67 -1.24 -1.13
N SER A 26 7.49 -1.95 -1.89
CA SER A 26 7.13 -3.28 -2.40
C SER A 26 6.84 -4.26 -1.25
N LEU A 27 6.10 -5.33 -1.55
CA LEU A 27 5.90 -6.43 -0.61
C LEU A 27 7.21 -7.18 -0.36
N GLU A 28 7.40 -7.59 0.89
CA GLU A 28 8.52 -8.38 1.36
C GLU A 28 8.03 -9.77 1.72
N GLU A 29 8.13 -10.68 0.77
CA GLU A 29 7.84 -12.09 0.99
C GLU A 29 8.92 -12.74 1.86
N GLY A 30 8.52 -13.73 2.66
CA GLY A 30 9.43 -14.44 3.56
C GLY A 30 10.06 -13.54 4.63
N THR A 31 9.43 -12.41 4.96
CA THR A 31 9.95 -11.45 5.94
C THR A 31 8.92 -11.20 7.02
N ALA A 32 9.31 -11.38 8.28
CA ALA A 32 8.52 -11.01 9.45
C ALA A 32 9.04 -9.70 10.03
N ILE A 33 8.17 -8.70 10.16
CA ILE A 33 8.50 -7.42 10.81
C ILE A 33 7.89 -7.40 12.20
N TYR A 34 8.72 -7.06 13.19
CA TYR A 34 8.30 -6.90 14.58
C TYR A 34 8.49 -5.46 15.04
N GLY A 35 7.63 -5.04 15.95
CA GLY A 35 7.63 -3.67 16.43
C GLY A 35 6.48 -3.38 17.37
N ARG A 36 6.15 -2.09 17.52
CA ARG A 36 5.02 -1.68 18.36
C ARG A 36 3.72 -1.92 17.62
N ILE A 37 3.03 -3.00 17.96
CA ILE A 37 1.72 -3.35 17.38
C ILE A 37 0.66 -2.35 17.86
N VAL A 38 -0.10 -1.79 16.92
CA VAL A 38 -1.29 -0.95 17.20
C VAL A 38 -2.59 -1.68 16.93
N LYS A 39 -2.58 -2.66 16.02
CA LYS A 39 -3.75 -3.48 15.74
C LYS A 39 -3.34 -4.85 15.22
N VAL A 40 -4.14 -5.86 15.57
CA VAL A 40 -4.10 -7.18 14.96
C VAL A 40 -5.46 -7.42 14.29
N LYS A 41 -5.44 -7.96 13.08
CA LYS A 41 -6.64 -8.35 12.31
C LYS A 41 -6.47 -9.78 11.81
N ASN A 42 -7.50 -10.60 11.92
CA ASN A 42 -7.50 -11.95 11.34
C ASN A 42 -7.79 -11.84 9.84
N THR A 43 -6.74 -11.75 9.04
CA THR A 43 -6.80 -11.72 7.57
C THR A 43 -5.42 -12.01 7.00
N THR A 44 -5.37 -12.67 5.85
CA THR A 44 -4.18 -12.84 5.00
C THR A 44 -4.20 -11.89 3.79
N SER A 45 -5.25 -11.09 3.63
CA SER A 45 -5.37 -10.18 2.49
C SER A 45 -4.51 -8.93 2.70
N THR A 46 -3.54 -8.73 1.82
CA THR A 46 -2.68 -7.55 1.81
C THR A 46 -3.48 -6.25 1.73
N ASP A 47 -4.50 -6.17 0.87
CA ASP A 47 -5.33 -4.96 0.72
C ASP A 47 -6.09 -4.63 2.01
N THR A 48 -6.66 -5.65 2.65
CA THR A 48 -7.35 -5.49 3.94
C THR A 48 -6.37 -5.05 5.03
N CYS A 49 -5.19 -5.66 5.08
CA CYS A 49 -4.15 -5.33 6.05
C CYS A 49 -3.62 -3.90 5.86
N LYS A 50 -3.41 -3.48 4.61
CA LYS A 50 -3.04 -2.10 4.21
C LYS A 50 -4.09 -1.09 4.68
N LYS A 51 -5.38 -1.33 4.42
CA LYS A 51 -6.47 -0.46 4.89
C LYS A 51 -6.49 -0.29 6.41
N VAL A 52 -6.24 -1.37 7.15
CA VAL A 52 -6.11 -1.31 8.61
C VAL A 52 -4.87 -0.49 8.98
N ALA A 53 -3.74 -0.74 8.33
CA ALA A 53 -2.50 -0.01 8.57
C ALA A 53 -2.64 1.51 8.33
N ASP A 54 -3.29 1.91 7.25
CA ASP A 54 -3.59 3.31 6.94
C ASP A 54 -4.52 3.94 7.99
N LYS A 55 -5.60 3.24 8.38
CA LYS A 55 -6.54 3.70 9.41
C LYS A 55 -5.87 3.98 10.76
N TYR A 56 -4.86 3.20 11.12
CA TYR A 56 -4.16 3.32 12.41
C TYR A 56 -2.86 4.12 12.34
N GLY A 57 -2.56 4.77 11.21
CA GLY A 57 -1.33 5.55 11.04
C GLY A 57 -0.07 4.70 11.23
N ALA A 58 -0.13 3.44 10.81
CA ALA A 58 0.97 2.50 10.94
C ALA A 58 2.09 2.82 9.93
N VAL A 59 3.30 2.39 10.27
CA VAL A 59 4.49 2.53 9.41
C VAL A 59 4.87 1.23 8.73
N ALA A 60 4.32 0.10 9.20
CA ALA A 60 4.53 -1.22 8.61
C ALA A 60 3.41 -2.18 9.02
N PHE A 61 3.26 -3.26 8.26
CA PHE A 61 2.46 -4.42 8.66
C PHE A 61 3.17 -5.73 8.30
N SER A 62 2.82 -6.80 9.00
CA SER A 62 3.33 -8.15 8.78
C SER A 62 2.20 -9.16 8.88
N ILE A 63 1.99 -9.94 7.82
CA ILE A 63 0.98 -10.97 7.70
C ILE A 63 1.63 -12.31 8.02
N ASP A 64 1.15 -12.99 9.05
CA ASP A 64 1.43 -14.38 9.35
C ASP A 64 0.42 -15.23 8.58
N GLU A 65 0.84 -15.80 7.45
CA GLU A 65 -0.02 -16.62 6.57
C GLU A 65 -0.43 -17.91 7.26
N LYS A 66 0.45 -18.48 8.09
CA LYS A 66 0.19 -19.72 8.83
C LYS A 66 -0.90 -19.52 9.90
N LYS A 67 -0.92 -18.35 10.55
CA LYS A 67 -1.92 -18.02 11.58
C LYS A 67 -3.12 -17.24 11.04
N GLY A 68 -3.07 -16.80 9.78
CA GLY A 68 -4.10 -15.94 9.19
C GLY A 68 -4.22 -14.57 9.87
N LYS A 69 -3.11 -13.99 10.33
CA LYS A 69 -3.11 -12.75 11.13
C LYS A 69 -2.25 -11.66 10.49
N CYS A 70 -2.84 -10.49 10.31
CA CYS A 70 -2.19 -9.24 9.98
C CYS A 70 -1.86 -8.47 11.26
N ASN A 71 -0.58 -8.26 11.53
CA ASN A 71 -0.06 -7.42 12.60
C ASN A 71 0.30 -6.05 12.02
N VAL A 72 -0.26 -4.99 12.58
CA VAL A 72 -0.06 -3.62 12.13
C VAL A 72 0.78 -2.88 13.16
N MET A 73 1.90 -2.27 12.75
CA MET A 73 2.86 -1.63 13.65
C MET A 73 3.01 -0.12 13.44
N LYS A 74 3.08 0.62 14.54
CA LYS A 74 3.37 2.07 14.57
C LYS A 74 4.86 2.40 14.55
N SER A 75 5.71 1.44 14.92
CA SER A 75 7.15 1.52 14.77
C SER A 75 7.73 0.14 14.50
N VAL A 76 8.79 0.07 13.72
CA VAL A 76 9.56 -1.16 13.46
C VAL A 76 10.72 -1.21 14.45
N ARG A 77 10.94 -2.37 15.07
CA ARG A 77 12.10 -2.63 15.94
C ARG A 77 13.10 -3.57 15.30
N SER A 78 12.60 -4.56 14.57
CA SER A 78 13.42 -5.55 13.89
C SER A 78 12.65 -6.19 12.75
N SER A 79 13.39 -6.79 11.82
CA SER A 79 12.87 -7.68 10.80
C SER A 79 13.75 -8.90 10.71
N VAL A 80 13.14 -10.05 10.44
CA VAL A 80 13.85 -11.31 10.24
C VAL A 80 13.29 -12.01 9.01
N THR A 81 14.14 -12.73 8.30
CA THR A 81 13.70 -13.64 7.24
C THR A 81 13.00 -14.83 7.90
N LYS A 82 11.74 -15.04 7.56
CA LYS A 82 10.91 -16.12 8.09
C LYS A 82 9.81 -16.48 7.08
N GLU A 83 9.79 -17.73 6.66
CA GLU A 83 8.80 -18.24 5.71
C GLU A 83 7.37 -18.24 6.27
N GLY A 84 6.41 -18.03 5.37
CA GLY A 84 4.99 -17.86 5.70
C GLY A 84 4.67 -16.51 6.32
N PHE A 85 5.57 -15.54 6.18
CA PHE A 85 5.31 -14.14 6.50
C PHE A 85 5.43 -13.27 5.26
N THR A 86 4.47 -12.38 5.10
CA THR A 86 4.47 -11.37 4.04
C THR A 86 4.31 -10.00 4.69
N SER A 87 5.28 -9.13 4.48
CA SER A 87 5.32 -7.82 5.15
C SER A 87 5.39 -6.67 4.16
N ARG A 88 5.07 -5.46 4.64
CA ARG A 88 5.18 -4.23 3.85
C ARG A 88 5.47 -3.05 4.78
N ARG A 89 6.33 -2.13 4.34
CA ARG A 89 6.64 -0.88 5.06
C ARG A 89 6.08 0.31 4.32
N LYS A 90 5.85 1.41 5.01
CA LYS A 90 5.65 2.69 4.34
C LYS A 90 6.96 3.11 3.68
N ALA A 91 6.85 3.68 2.48
CA ALA A 91 7.99 4.32 1.83
C ALA A 91 8.42 5.49 2.72
N VAL A 92 9.68 5.47 3.16
CA VAL A 92 10.28 6.61 3.85
C VAL A 92 10.61 7.61 2.76
N ASN A 93 9.90 8.74 2.70
CA ASN A 93 10.33 9.91 1.94
C ASN A 93 11.49 10.59 2.67
#